data_AF-A0A1F4HFH7-F1
#
_entry.id   AF-A0A1F4HFH7-F1
#
_cell.length_a   1.000
_cell.length_b   1.000
_cell.length_c   1.000
_cell.angle_alpha   90.00
_cell.angle_beta   90.00
_cell.angle_gamma   90.00
#
_symmetry.space_group_name_H-M   'P 1'
#
loop_
_entity.id
_entity.type
_entity.pdbx_description
1 polymer ?
#
loop_
_entity_poly.entity_id
_entity_poly.type
_entity_poly.pdbx_seq_one_letter_code
_entity_poly.pdbx_strand_id
1 'polypeptide(L)'
;MEALEPALETALEAARLLGRWSLVAQRHGGGCSCCPGLGDIDMAQVEAKLLEVLRKQHPLLDQRNSFTDVLRDCVRRKPTDEPGAVQALLKDFELVLGDLEDIQRGLR
;
A
#
# COMPACT_ATOMS: atom_id res chain seq x y z
N MET A 1 15.78 -23.83 -9.43
CA MET A 1 15.38 -22.44 -9.17
C MET A 1 15.72 -22.19 -7.71
N GLU A 2 16.76 -21.41 -7.44
CA GLU A 2 17.23 -21.13 -6.09
C GLU A 2 16.19 -20.26 -5.38
N ALA A 3 15.79 -20.62 -4.16
CA ALA A 3 14.85 -19.82 -3.39
C ALA A 3 15.52 -18.47 -3.07
N LEU A 4 14.82 -17.37 -3.33
CA LEU A 4 15.32 -16.05 -2.97
C LEU A 4 15.40 -15.97 -1.44
N GLU A 5 16.37 -15.22 -0.91
CA GLU A 5 16.40 -14.96 0.52
C GLU A 5 15.09 -14.26 0.94
N PRO A 6 14.44 -14.64 2.06
CA PRO A 6 13.15 -14.08 2.47
C PRO A 6 13.12 -12.54 2.56
N ALA A 7 14.27 -11.94 2.87
CA ALA A 7 14.44 -10.49 2.87
C ALA A 7 14.36 -9.88 1.45
N LEU A 8 14.94 -10.55 0.44
CA LEU A 8 14.88 -10.12 -0.95
C LEU A 8 13.45 -10.25 -1.51
N GLU A 9 12.74 -11.34 -1.19
CA GLU A 9 11.33 -11.49 -1.58
C GLU A 9 10.46 -10.36 -1.00
N THR A 10 10.65 -10.05 0.29
CA THR A 10 9.95 -8.96 0.96
C THR A 10 10.24 -7.62 0.31
N ALA A 11 11.51 -7.35 -0.02
CA ALA A 11 11.91 -6.10 -0.65
C ALA A 11 11.35 -5.96 -2.08
N LEU A 12 11.34 -7.05 -2.86
CA LEU A 12 10.75 -7.07 -4.20
C LEU A 12 9.24 -6.82 -4.16
N GLU A 13 8.55 -7.45 -3.22
CA GLU A 13 7.11 -7.29 -3.07
C GLU A 13 6.75 -5.86 -2.62
N ALA A 14 7.48 -5.32 -1.63
CA ALA A 14 7.29 -3.93 -1.22
C ALA A 14 7.58 -2.93 -2.36
N ALA A 15 8.60 -3.18 -3.19
CA ALA A 15 8.91 -2.35 -4.36
C ALA A 15 7.79 -2.41 -5.42
N ARG A 16 7.23 -3.61 -5.67
CA ARG A 16 6.09 -3.80 -6.55
C ARG A 16 4.87 -3.00 -6.08
N LEU A 17 4.52 -3.13 -4.80
CA LEU A 17 3.40 -2.41 -4.19
C LEU A 17 3.62 -0.90 -4.19
N LEU A 18 4.85 -0.43 -3.99
CA LEU A 18 5.19 0.99 -4.07
C LEU A 18 4.95 1.57 -5.47
N GLY A 19 5.30 0.81 -6.52
CA GLY A 19 5.00 1.18 -7.90
C GLY A 19 3.49 1.28 -8.16
N ARG A 20 2.72 0.28 -7.70
CA ARG A 20 1.25 0.27 -7.80
C ARG A 20 0.61 1.46 -7.10
N TRP A 21 0.99 1.70 -5.84
CA TRP A 21 0.52 2.87 -5.09
C TRP A 21 0.83 4.18 -5.80
N SER A 22 2.05 4.33 -6.35
CA SER A 22 2.44 5.54 -7.08
C SER A 22 1.53 5.81 -8.29
N LEU A 23 1.14 4.76 -9.04
CA LEU A 23 0.23 4.88 -10.18
C LEU A 23 -1.19 5.26 -9.73
N VAL A 24 -1.68 4.60 -8.68
CA VAL A 24 -3.00 4.87 -8.07
C VAL A 24 -3.07 6.33 -7.61
N ALA A 25 -2.06 6.79 -6.88
CA ALA A 25 -2.00 8.16 -6.34
C ALA A 25 -1.86 9.22 -7.45
N GLN A 26 -1.07 8.95 -8.50
CA GLN A 26 -0.86 9.90 -9.61
C GLN A 26 -2.11 10.13 -10.47
N ARG A 27 -2.95 9.09 -10.68
CA ARG A 27 -4.18 9.21 -11.48
C ARG A 27 -5.19 10.24 -10.94
N HIS A 28 -4.97 10.77 -9.73
CA HIS A 28 -5.88 11.68 -9.05
C HIS A 28 -5.26 13.01 -8.62
N GLY A 29 -4.02 13.31 -9.01
CA GLY A 29 -3.34 14.58 -8.69
C GLY A 29 -3.98 15.85 -9.28
N GLY A 30 -5.07 15.71 -10.06
CA GLY A 30 -5.83 16.83 -10.65
C GLY A 30 -7.36 16.70 -10.55
N GLY A 31 -7.88 15.78 -9.72
CA GLY A 31 -9.31 15.49 -9.59
C GLY A 31 -9.76 14.24 -10.37
N CYS A 32 -10.68 13.47 -9.78
CA CYS A 32 -11.23 12.22 -10.32
C CYS A 32 -12.68 12.42 -10.78
N SER A 33 -12.95 12.20 -12.06
CA SER A 33 -14.33 12.08 -12.59
C SER A 33 -14.93 10.68 -12.37
N CYS A 34 -14.12 9.76 -11.86
CA CYS A 34 -14.41 8.33 -11.69
C CYS A 34 -15.41 8.03 -10.57
N CYS A 35 -15.74 9.02 -9.72
CA CYS A 35 -16.73 8.86 -8.65
C CYS A 35 -17.80 9.98 -8.73
N PRO A 36 -18.85 9.81 -9.56
CA PRO A 36 -19.97 10.75 -9.58
C PRO A 36 -20.66 10.75 -8.21
N GLY A 37 -20.62 11.87 -7.48
CA GLY A 37 -21.27 12.02 -6.17
C GLY A 37 -20.36 11.87 -4.94
N LEU A 38 -19.08 11.52 -5.11
CA LEU A 38 -18.04 11.58 -4.06
C LEU A 38 -17.07 12.74 -4.33
N GLY A 39 -17.62 13.89 -4.71
CA GLY A 39 -16.85 15.10 -5.01
C GLY A 39 -15.82 15.38 -3.91
N ASP A 40 -14.58 15.56 -4.34
CA ASP A 40 -13.45 16.11 -3.59
C ASP A 40 -12.80 15.25 -2.49
N ILE A 41 -12.84 13.91 -2.59
CA ILE A 41 -11.87 13.11 -1.83
C ILE A 41 -10.53 13.10 -2.58
N ASP A 42 -9.51 13.69 -1.96
CA ASP A 42 -8.14 13.59 -2.44
C ASP A 42 -7.49 12.25 -2.02
N MET A 43 -6.41 11.88 -2.70
CA MET A 43 -5.72 10.61 -2.40
C MET A 43 -5.04 10.59 -1.04
N ALA A 44 -4.76 11.75 -0.43
CA ALA A 44 -4.19 11.81 0.92
C ALA A 44 -5.26 11.43 1.97
N GLN A 45 -6.52 11.83 1.78
CA GLN A 45 -7.64 11.42 2.61
C GLN A 45 -7.96 9.93 2.43
N VAL A 46 -7.87 9.41 1.20
CA VAL A 46 -7.98 7.96 0.95
C VAL A 46 -6.87 7.21 1.70
N GLU A 47 -5.61 7.62 1.53
CA GLU A 47 -4.47 7.01 2.21
C GLU A 47 -4.62 7.03 3.73
N ALA A 48 -5.04 8.17 4.31
CA ALA A 48 -5.25 8.31 5.75
C ALA A 48 -6.33 7.35 6.27
N LYS A 49 -7.46 7.22 5.58
CA LYS A 49 -8.53 6.29 5.95
C LYS A 49 -8.07 4.83 5.87
N LEU A 50 -7.32 4.48 4.83
CA LEU A 50 -6.80 3.13 4.66
C LEU A 50 -5.76 2.79 5.73
N LEU A 51 -4.86 3.71 6.06
CA LEU A 51 -3.92 3.55 7.17
C LEU A 51 -4.64 3.39 8.51
N GLU A 52 -5.71 4.14 8.76
CA GLU A 52 -6.52 3.99 9.98
C GLU A 52 -7.11 2.57 10.08
N VAL A 53 -7.62 2.02 8.98
CA VAL A 53 -8.15 0.65 8.94
C VAL A 53 -7.04 -0.37 9.17
N LEU A 54 -5.93 -0.26 8.43
CA LEU A 54 -4.83 -1.22 8.50
C LEU A 54 -4.13 -1.21 9.87
N ARG A 55 -4.03 -0.05 10.55
CA ARG A 55 -3.46 0.03 11.91
C ARG A 55 -4.18 -0.84 12.93
N LYS A 56 -5.48 -1.08 12.75
CA LYS A 56 -6.25 -1.96 13.65
C LYS A 56 -5.78 -3.42 13.59
N GLN A 57 -5.10 -3.79 12.51
CA GLN A 57 -4.63 -5.14 12.22
C GLN A 57 -3.09 -5.25 12.30
N HIS A 58 -2.39 -4.13 12.09
CA HIS A 58 -0.93 -4.09 11.94
C HIS A 58 -0.30 -3.03 12.87
N PRO A 59 0.19 -3.43 14.07
CA PRO A 59 0.89 -2.53 14.99
C PRO A 59 2.13 -1.85 14.36
N LEU A 60 2.72 -2.47 13.33
CA LEU A 60 3.85 -1.91 12.56
C LEU A 60 3.53 -0.53 11.92
N LEU A 61 2.25 -0.16 11.83
CA LEU A 61 1.78 1.09 11.24
C LEU A 61 1.51 2.22 12.25
N ASP A 62 1.62 1.98 13.55
CA ASP A 62 1.21 2.95 14.60
C ASP A 62 1.94 4.30 14.48
N GLN A 63 3.18 4.29 14.01
CA GLN A 63 4.01 5.50 13.82
C GLN A 63 4.15 5.92 12.36
N ARG A 64 3.39 5.31 11.45
CA ARG A 64 3.59 5.46 10.00
C ARG A 64 2.45 6.23 9.36
N ASN A 65 2.77 7.31 8.65
CA ASN A 65 1.77 8.24 8.13
C ASN A 65 1.57 8.17 6.60
N SER A 66 2.33 7.33 5.90
CA SER A 66 2.19 7.12 4.46
C SER A 66 2.52 5.70 4.05
N PHE A 67 1.74 5.17 3.10
CA PHE A 67 2.02 3.95 2.35
C PHE A 67 3.40 4.00 1.71
N THR A 68 3.78 5.16 1.15
CA THR A 68 5.09 5.37 0.53
C THR A 68 6.22 5.13 1.51
N ASP A 69 6.13 5.69 2.71
CA ASP A 69 7.18 5.56 3.73
C ASP A 69 7.25 4.13 4.28
N VAL A 70 6.09 3.50 4.51
CA VAL A 70 6.02 2.09 4.95
C VAL A 70 6.68 1.17 3.92
N LEU A 71 6.32 1.30 2.65
CA LEU A 71 6.82 0.43 1.59
C LEU A 71 8.31 0.69 1.32
N ARG A 72 8.76 1.95 1.34
CA ARG A 72 10.19 2.28 1.25
C ARG A 72 10.98 1.68 2.41
N ASP A 73 10.43 1.69 3.62
CA ASP A 73 11.09 1.07 4.76
C ASP A 73 11.17 -0.45 4.59
N CYS A 74 10.12 -1.12 4.07
CA CYS A 74 10.20 -2.54 3.74
C CYS A 74 11.25 -2.84 2.65
N VAL A 75 11.42 -1.96 1.66
CA VAL A 75 12.47 -2.09 0.63
C VAL A 75 13.87 -1.92 1.23
N ARG A 76 14.04 -0.95 2.14
CA ARG A 76 15.34 -0.61 2.74
C ARG A 76 15.75 -1.53 3.89
N ARG A 77 14.79 -2.23 4.50
CA ARG A 77 15.00 -2.99 5.73
C ARG A 77 15.96 -4.17 5.50
N LYS A 78 16.90 -4.30 6.43
CA LYS A 78 17.58 -5.57 6.74
C LYS A 78 16.56 -6.54 7.38
N PRO A 79 16.86 -7.84 7.47
CA PRO A 79 15.96 -8.83 8.06
C PRO A 79 15.35 -8.31 9.37
N THR A 80 14.02 -8.23 9.40
CA THR A 80 13.25 -7.86 10.59
C THR A 80 13.21 -9.05 11.53
N ASP A 81 13.12 -8.79 12.84
CA ASP A 81 12.88 -9.84 13.84
C ASP A 81 11.47 -10.45 13.71
N GLU A 82 10.57 -9.78 12.96
CA GLU A 82 9.18 -10.20 12.73
C GLU A 82 8.83 -10.29 11.22
N PRO A 83 9.42 -11.23 10.46
CA PRO A 83 9.18 -11.36 9.03
C PRO A 83 7.73 -11.69 8.68
N GLY A 84 7.06 -12.47 9.53
CA GLY A 84 5.64 -12.83 9.35
C GLY A 84 4.70 -11.62 9.45
N ALA A 85 4.97 -10.69 10.36
CA ALA A 85 4.18 -9.47 10.51
C ALA A 85 4.32 -8.55 9.28
N VAL A 86 5.53 -8.45 8.72
CA VAL A 86 5.76 -7.68 7.49
C VAL A 86 5.08 -8.34 6.30
N GLN A 87 5.13 -9.67 6.16
CA GLN A 87 4.42 -10.37 5.08
C GLN A 87 2.90 -10.18 5.17
N ALA A 88 2.32 -10.29 6.37
CA ALA A 88 0.90 -10.04 6.58
C ALA A 88 0.52 -8.59 6.18
N LEU A 89 1.35 -7.61 6.57
CA LEU A 89 1.16 -6.22 6.18
C LEU A 89 1.18 -6.04 4.66
N LEU A 90 2.19 -6.58 3.97
CA LEU A 90 2.31 -6.46 2.50
C LEU A 90 1.11 -7.09 1.77
N LYS A 91 0.60 -8.22 2.29
CA LYS A 91 -0.59 -8.88 1.74
C LYS A 91 -1.84 -7.99 1.86
N ASP A 92 -2.04 -7.34 2.99
CA ASP A 92 -3.20 -6.46 3.16
C ASP A 92 -3.05 -5.16 2.35
N PHE A 93 -1.82 -4.68 2.16
CA PHE A 93 -1.54 -3.63 1.17
C PHE A 93 -1.91 -4.07 -0.25
N GLU A 94 -1.57 -5.29 -0.65
CA GLU A 94 -1.93 -5.82 -1.97
C GLU A 94 -3.44 -5.85 -2.21
N LEU A 95 -4.20 -6.31 -1.21
CA LEU A 95 -5.67 -6.36 -1.27
C LEU A 95 -6.26 -4.96 -1.41
N VAL A 96 -5.84 -4.03 -0.56
CA VAL A 96 -6.32 -2.63 -0.59
C VAL A 96 -5.98 -1.95 -1.92
N LEU A 97 -4.75 -2.15 -2.43
CA LEU A 97 -4.37 -1.57 -3.72
C LEU A 97 -5.15 -2.21 -4.88
N GLY A 98 -5.43 -3.51 -4.83
CA GLY A 98 -6.28 -4.18 -5.81
C GLY A 98 -7.68 -3.57 -5.85
N ASP A 99 -8.29 -3.37 -4.68
CA ASP A 99 -9.60 -2.75 -4.55
C ASP A 99 -9.64 -1.32 -5.12
N LEU A 100 -8.62 -0.51 -4.83
CA LEU A 100 -8.50 0.84 -5.40
C LEU A 100 -8.31 0.81 -6.93
N GLU A 101 -7.48 -0.08 -7.44
CA GLU A 101 -7.26 -0.25 -8.87
C GLU A 101 -8.54 -0.66 -9.61
N ASP A 102 -9.35 -1.54 -9.02
CA ASP A 102 -10.64 -1.96 -9.56
C ASP A 102 -11.65 -0.81 -9.59
N ILE A 103 -11.74 -0.03 -8.51
CA ILE A 103 -12.55 1.21 -8.46
C ILE A 103 -12.10 2.19 -9.56
N GLN A 104 -10.79 2.42 -9.72
CA GLN A 104 -10.25 3.30 -10.76
C GLN A 104 -10.52 2.81 -12.19
N ARG A 105 -10.76 1.52 -12.38
CA ARG A 105 -11.11 0.91 -13.67
C ARG A 105 -12.62 0.84 -13.90
N GLY A 106 -13.44 1.22 -12.91
CA GLY A 106 -14.90 1.09 -12.96
C GLY A 106 -15.38 -0.36 -12.90
N LEU A 107 -14.60 -1.24 -12.28
CA LEU A 107 -14.93 -2.66 -12.10
C LEU A 107 -15.69 -2.93 -10.79
N ARG A 108 -15.86 -1.90 -9.95
CA ARG A 108 -16.49 -1.98 -8.64
C ARG A 108 -17.32 -0.74 -8.35
#